data_AF-A0A1U8BQH1-F1
#
_entry.id   AF-A0A1U8BQH1-F1
#
_cell.length_a   1.000
_cell.length_b   1.000
_cell.length_c   1.000
_cell.angle_alpha   90.00
_cell.angle_beta   90.00
_cell.angle_gamma   90.00
#
_symmetry.space_group_name_H-M   'P 1'
#
loop_
_entity.id
_entity.type
_entity.pdbx_description
1 polymer ?
#
loop_
_entity_poly.entity_id
_entity_poly.type
_entity_poly.pdbx_seq_one_letter_code
_entity_poly.pdbx_strand_id
1 'polypeptide(L)'
;MPGKSFRELSKQEIAARIIQRAWKNFLNVAVFQHFKSLIDLRKQGEPRQIVKFINPKEAELLDAAAGIQVRFRLGGVKFPPEIYYKIFTHRHIEDLCANSPRDYTKLPARYTSHNKDDPPQVEDNSGWYRRIENNGWRPVSHRFWIPTENEVLESTKESEFHFSKLKRKQDMEKKRKIKKIEWMRQMYYLGNLEAKATHHETLGLIHRATKGLIRCIEDGGVDSVMEWEVDEVLNWTNTLNFDEYIANWKETATSNSSANLKDVRLEQIQKSLYVNYGDGSEPPTQGPYEDDYYENTYIRRQFTPLTPTSPY
;
A
#
# COMPACT_ATOMS: atom_id res chain seq x y z
N MET A 1 -16.05 15.96 -50.97
CA MET A 1 -16.34 15.01 -49.87
C MET A 1 -16.94 15.79 -48.70
N PRO A 2 -18.26 16.04 -48.69
CA PRO A 2 -18.88 16.90 -47.69
C PRO A 2 -19.31 16.11 -46.44
N GLY A 3 -19.32 16.82 -45.31
CA GLY A 3 -19.33 16.29 -43.96
C GLY A 3 -20.53 15.45 -43.55
N LYS A 4 -20.28 14.56 -42.58
CA LYS A 4 -21.31 13.81 -41.87
C LYS A 4 -22.23 14.80 -41.15
N SER A 5 -23.40 15.01 -41.74
CA SER A 5 -24.58 15.62 -41.13
C SER A 5 -24.82 15.00 -39.74
N PHE A 6 -24.83 15.84 -38.71
CA PHE A 6 -25.50 15.55 -37.44
C PHE A 6 -26.98 15.35 -37.78
N ARG A 7 -27.37 14.11 -38.09
CA ARG A 7 -28.79 13.73 -38.18
C ARG A 7 -29.40 13.97 -36.81
N GLU A 8 -30.46 14.77 -36.74
CA GLU A 8 -31.34 14.84 -35.58
C GLU A 8 -31.77 13.40 -35.24
N LEU A 9 -31.21 12.86 -34.16
CA LEU A 9 -31.56 11.52 -33.69
C LEU A 9 -33.06 11.52 -33.39
N SER A 10 -33.76 10.50 -33.87
CA SER A 10 -35.18 10.33 -33.57
C SER A 10 -35.38 10.37 -32.05
N LYS A 11 -36.48 10.97 -31.59
CA LYS A 11 -36.83 10.99 -30.15
C LYS A 11 -36.77 9.58 -29.54
N GLN A 12 -37.10 8.56 -30.34
CA GLN A 12 -37.00 7.14 -29.96
C GLN A 12 -35.55 6.68 -29.76
N GLU A 13 -34.61 7.10 -30.61
CA GLU A 13 -33.18 6.77 -30.47
C GLU A 13 -32.57 7.45 -29.25
N ILE A 14 -33.00 8.68 -28.94
CA ILE A 14 -32.59 9.38 -27.71
C ILE A 14 -33.11 8.63 -26.49
N ALA A 15 -34.40 8.28 -26.46
CA ALA A 15 -35.00 7.50 -25.38
C ALA A 15 -34.30 6.14 -25.18
N ALA A 16 -34.06 5.40 -26.27
CA ALA A 16 -33.35 4.13 -26.24
C ALA A 16 -31.92 4.27 -25.67
N ARG A 17 -31.19 5.32 -26.06
CA ARG A 17 -29.84 5.60 -25.50
C ARG A 17 -29.87 5.91 -24.02
N ILE A 18 -30.89 6.63 -23.54
CA ILE A 18 -31.06 6.91 -22.11
C ILE A 18 -31.26 5.60 -21.34
N ILE A 19 -32.16 4.74 -21.81
CA ILE A 19 -32.44 3.43 -21.19
C ILE A 19 -31.20 2.55 -21.21
N GLN A 20 -30.50 2.46 -22.34
CA GLN A 20 -29.26 1.67 -22.47
C GLN A 20 -28.15 2.20 -21.56
N ARG A 21 -28.00 3.52 -21.41
CA ARG A 21 -27.04 4.12 -20.48
C ARG A 21 -27.40 3.81 -19.03
N ALA A 22 -28.68 3.92 -18.66
CA ALA A 22 -29.14 3.59 -17.32
C ALA A 22 -28.87 2.10 -16.99
N TRP A 23 -29.17 1.20 -17.92
CA TRP A 23 -28.91 -0.22 -17.77
C TRP A 23 -27.41 -0.53 -17.65
N LYS A 24 -26.56 0.06 -18.51
CA LYS A 24 -25.10 -0.09 -18.43
C LYS A 24 -24.55 0.45 -17.11
N ASN A 25 -25.06 1.59 -16.64
CA ASN A 25 -24.66 2.15 -15.35
C ASN A 25 -25.04 1.23 -14.19
N PHE A 26 -26.27 0.68 -14.20
CA PHE A 26 -26.70 -0.30 -13.21
C PHE A 26 -25.78 -1.52 -13.16
N LEU A 27 -25.46 -2.10 -14.33
CA LEU A 27 -24.52 -3.22 -14.42
C LEU A 27 -23.11 -2.85 -13.95
N ASN A 28 -22.60 -1.68 -14.35
CA ASN A 28 -21.28 -1.23 -13.94
C ASN A 28 -21.20 -1.03 -12.42
N VAL A 29 -22.25 -0.48 -11.81
CA VAL A 29 -22.35 -0.32 -10.35
C VAL A 29 -22.36 -1.69 -9.67
N ALA A 30 -23.14 -2.65 -10.18
CA ALA A 30 -23.18 -4.01 -9.63
C ALA A 30 -21.83 -4.73 -9.71
N VAL A 31 -21.15 -4.63 -10.87
CA VAL A 31 -19.81 -5.19 -11.07
C VAL A 31 -18.80 -4.54 -10.13
N PHE A 32 -18.82 -3.21 -9.99
CA PHE A 32 -17.96 -2.50 -9.06
C PHE A 32 -18.21 -2.90 -7.60
N GLN A 33 -19.47 -3.02 -7.18
CA GLN A 33 -19.83 -3.45 -5.83
C GLN A 33 -19.30 -4.86 -5.53
N HIS A 34 -19.38 -5.77 -6.51
CA HIS A 34 -18.79 -7.11 -6.38
C HIS A 34 -17.27 -7.04 -6.19
N PHE A 35 -16.55 -6.29 -7.03
CA PHE A 35 -15.10 -6.11 -6.85
C PHE A 35 -14.74 -5.46 -5.51
N LYS A 36 -15.52 -4.47 -5.09
CA LYS A 36 -15.35 -3.81 -3.78
C LYS A 36 -15.53 -4.81 -2.64
N SER A 37 -16.54 -5.67 -2.69
CA SER A 37 -16.76 -6.68 -1.64
C SER A 37 -15.67 -7.76 -1.62
N LEU A 38 -15.11 -8.12 -2.78
CA LEU A 38 -14.03 -9.10 -2.87
C LEU A 38 -12.75 -8.64 -2.16
N ILE A 39 -12.44 -7.35 -2.23
CA ILE A 39 -11.22 -6.79 -1.64
C ILE A 39 -11.43 -6.20 -0.24
N ASP A 40 -12.67 -6.11 0.26
CA ASP A 40 -12.99 -5.53 1.57
C ASP A 40 -12.60 -6.49 2.71
N LEU A 41 -11.29 -6.65 2.91
CA LEU A 41 -10.71 -7.53 3.92
C LEU A 41 -10.63 -6.89 5.30
N ARG A 42 -10.58 -5.56 5.41
CA ARG A 42 -10.51 -4.81 6.68
C ARG A 42 -9.55 -5.40 7.72
N LYS A 43 -8.29 -5.63 7.35
CA LYS A 43 -7.25 -6.28 8.18
C LYS A 43 -7.57 -7.71 8.60
N GLN A 44 -8.39 -8.43 7.85
CA GLN A 44 -8.66 -9.84 8.08
C GLN A 44 -7.88 -10.71 7.09
N GLY A 45 -7.71 -11.98 7.45
CA GLY A 45 -7.02 -12.97 6.63
C GLY A 45 -5.50 -12.93 6.77
N GLU A 46 -4.90 -14.10 6.67
CA GLU A 46 -3.46 -14.31 6.81
C GLU A 46 -2.76 -14.02 5.47
N PRO A 47 -1.76 -13.14 5.43
CA PRO A 47 -1.09 -12.72 4.19
C PRO A 47 -0.60 -13.88 3.32
N ARG A 48 0.03 -14.90 3.93
CA ARG A 48 0.60 -16.04 3.21
C ARG A 48 -0.49 -16.88 2.57
N GLN A 49 -1.59 -17.16 3.26
CA GLN A 49 -2.75 -17.86 2.70
C GLN A 49 -3.36 -17.10 1.52
N ILE A 50 -3.57 -15.78 1.67
CA ILE A 50 -4.13 -14.94 0.61
C ILE A 50 -3.22 -14.98 -0.62
N VAL A 51 -1.92 -14.74 -0.43
CA VAL A 51 -0.96 -14.74 -1.53
C VAL A 51 -0.79 -16.14 -2.12
N LYS A 52 -0.95 -17.21 -1.35
CA LYS A 52 -0.88 -18.59 -1.87
C LYS A 52 -1.93 -18.88 -2.95
N PHE A 53 -3.13 -18.29 -2.85
CA PHE A 53 -4.16 -18.40 -3.89
C PHE A 53 -3.88 -17.52 -5.11
N ILE A 54 -3.06 -16.49 -4.94
CA ILE A 54 -2.60 -15.61 -6.01
C ILE A 54 -1.30 -16.20 -6.57
N ASN A 55 -0.16 -15.92 -5.95
CA ASN A 55 1.13 -16.44 -6.35
C ASN A 55 1.71 -17.39 -5.28
N PRO A 56 1.68 -18.72 -5.50
CA PRO A 56 2.19 -19.67 -4.51
C PRO A 56 3.71 -19.55 -4.28
N LYS A 57 4.49 -19.19 -5.31
CA LYS A 57 5.94 -19.00 -5.18
C LYS A 57 6.28 -17.81 -4.29
N GLU A 58 5.52 -16.72 -4.44
CA GLU A 58 5.71 -15.54 -3.61
C GLU A 58 5.28 -15.81 -2.17
N ALA A 59 4.21 -16.59 -1.97
CA ALA A 59 3.73 -16.97 -0.65
C ALA A 59 4.78 -17.77 0.16
N GLU A 60 5.63 -18.56 -0.50
CA GLU A 60 6.72 -19.30 0.18
C GLU A 60 7.80 -18.37 0.75
N LEU A 61 8.00 -17.19 0.14
CA LEU A 61 8.96 -16.20 0.60
C LEU A 61 8.42 -15.33 1.74
N LEU A 62 7.12 -15.43 2.07
CA LEU A 62 6.51 -14.61 3.11
C LEU A 62 6.79 -15.21 4.49
N ASP A 63 7.60 -14.49 5.25
CA ASP A 63 7.93 -14.80 6.64
C ASP A 63 7.01 -14.05 7.63
N ALA A 64 6.52 -14.77 8.64
CA ALA A 64 5.72 -14.20 9.72
C ALA A 64 6.51 -13.12 10.50
N ALA A 65 7.81 -13.34 10.70
CA ALA A 65 8.65 -12.40 11.44
C ALA A 65 8.92 -11.09 10.70
N ALA A 66 8.63 -10.98 9.40
CA ALA A 66 8.76 -9.72 8.66
C ALA A 66 7.57 -8.75 8.88
N GLY A 67 6.49 -9.17 9.56
CA GLY A 67 5.31 -8.33 9.79
C GLY A 67 4.66 -7.88 8.48
N ILE A 68 4.44 -8.85 7.61
CA ILE A 68 3.97 -8.68 6.24
C ILE A 68 2.50 -8.31 6.24
N GLN A 69 2.13 -7.42 5.35
CA GLN A 69 0.76 -7.03 5.08
C GLN A 69 0.55 -6.90 3.57
N VAL A 70 -0.51 -7.49 3.05
CA VAL A 70 -0.84 -7.45 1.62
C VAL A 70 -1.98 -6.47 1.43
N ARG A 71 -1.83 -5.54 0.49
CA ARG A 71 -2.88 -4.58 0.14
C ARG A 71 -3.34 -4.79 -1.28
N PHE A 72 -4.64 -4.62 -1.49
CA PHE A 72 -5.30 -4.67 -2.78
C PHE A 72 -5.74 -3.28 -3.23
N ARG A 73 -5.81 -3.09 -4.55
CA ARG A 73 -6.43 -1.92 -5.18
C ARG A 73 -7.16 -2.34 -6.44
N LEU A 74 -8.21 -1.60 -6.78
CA LEU A 74 -8.81 -1.65 -8.10
C LEU A 74 -8.05 -0.67 -9.00
N GLY A 75 -7.70 -1.11 -10.20
CA GLY A 75 -6.98 -0.33 -11.19
C GLY A 75 -7.32 -0.79 -12.61
N GLY A 76 -6.50 -0.38 -13.57
CA GLY A 76 -6.68 -0.70 -14.98
C GLY A 76 -7.20 0.50 -15.79
N VAL A 77 -6.95 0.45 -17.09
CA VAL A 77 -7.26 1.54 -18.04
C VAL A 77 -8.67 1.44 -18.62
N LYS A 78 -9.31 0.27 -18.48
CA LYS A 78 -10.64 -0.05 -19.01
C LYS A 78 -11.50 -0.66 -17.90
N PHE A 79 -12.81 -0.46 -18.00
CA PHE A 79 -13.78 -1.12 -17.13
C PHE A 79 -14.21 -2.46 -17.74
N PRO A 80 -14.40 -3.56 -16.97
CA PRO A 80 -14.31 -3.68 -15.50
C PRO A 80 -12.89 -3.50 -14.93
N PRO A 81 -12.75 -3.03 -13.67
CA PRO A 81 -11.43 -2.82 -13.09
C PRO A 81 -10.71 -4.15 -12.82
N GLU A 82 -9.39 -4.10 -12.91
CA GLU A 82 -8.50 -5.19 -12.51
C GLU A 82 -8.08 -5.04 -11.04
N ILE A 83 -7.86 -6.17 -10.37
CA ILE A 83 -7.34 -6.18 -9.00
C ILE A 83 -5.82 -6.23 -9.06
N TYR A 84 -5.18 -5.32 -8.33
CA TYR A 84 -3.74 -5.32 -8.11
C TYR A 84 -3.44 -5.53 -6.63
N TYR A 85 -2.29 -6.14 -6.34
CA TYR A 85 -1.80 -6.34 -4.99
C TYR A 85 -0.38 -5.77 -4.81
N LYS A 86 -0.05 -5.40 -3.58
CA LYS A 86 1.30 -5.01 -3.17
C LYS A 86 1.57 -5.50 -1.76
N ILE A 87 2.78 -6.01 -1.56
CA ILE A 87 3.24 -6.52 -0.27
C ILE A 87 3.98 -5.41 0.48
N PHE A 88 3.58 -5.18 1.72
CA PHE A 88 4.15 -4.23 2.65
C PHE A 88 4.73 -4.97 3.84
N THR A 89 5.73 -4.37 4.47
CA THR A 89 6.37 -4.88 5.69
C THR A 89 6.33 -3.79 6.74
N HIS A 90 5.77 -4.09 7.90
CA HIS A 90 5.71 -3.12 9.02
C HIS A 90 6.95 -3.15 9.90
N ARG A 91 7.68 -4.27 9.89
CA ARG A 91 8.94 -4.33 10.64
C ARG A 91 10.03 -3.54 9.94
N HIS A 92 11.00 -3.12 10.73
CA HIS A 92 12.11 -2.32 10.25
C HIS A 92 12.96 -3.14 9.29
N ILE A 93 13.11 -2.66 8.06
CA ILE A 93 14.00 -3.20 7.05
C ILE A 93 15.02 -2.11 6.74
N GLU A 94 16.30 -2.44 6.90
CA GLU A 94 17.41 -1.54 6.63
C GLU A 94 18.14 -2.02 5.38
N ASP A 95 18.29 -1.12 4.41
CA ASP A 95 19.17 -1.31 3.27
C ASP A 95 20.57 -0.83 3.67
N LEU A 96 21.47 -1.79 3.92
CA LEU A 96 22.83 -1.51 4.40
C LEU A 96 23.61 -0.63 3.44
N CYS A 97 23.48 -0.89 2.14
CA CYS A 97 24.18 -0.16 1.09
C CYS A 97 23.63 1.26 0.90
N ALA A 98 22.39 1.51 1.32
CA ALA A 98 21.75 2.81 1.18
C ALA A 98 22.22 3.87 2.20
N ASN A 99 22.77 3.45 3.34
CA ASN A 99 23.20 4.38 4.40
C ASN A 99 24.55 5.04 4.10
N SER A 100 25.42 4.35 3.37
CA SER A 100 26.67 4.91 2.86
C SER A 100 26.90 4.36 1.45
N PRO A 101 26.34 5.03 0.43
CA PRO A 101 26.34 4.51 -0.92
C PRO A 101 27.70 4.65 -1.61
N ARG A 102 28.78 5.01 -0.91
CA ARG A 102 30.08 5.30 -1.53
C ARG A 102 30.70 4.05 -2.19
N ASP A 103 31.41 4.26 -3.28
CA ASP A 103 32.27 3.22 -3.87
C ASP A 103 33.56 3.08 -3.04
N TYR A 104 33.57 2.11 -2.13
CA TYR A 104 34.72 1.84 -1.27
C TYR A 104 35.91 1.24 -2.02
N THR A 105 35.75 0.84 -3.27
CA THR A 105 36.85 0.29 -4.09
C THR A 105 37.69 1.40 -4.74
N LYS A 106 37.12 2.61 -4.88
CA LYS A 106 37.76 3.78 -5.51
C LYS A 106 37.88 4.94 -4.53
N LEU A 107 38.39 4.69 -3.33
CA LEU A 107 38.62 5.77 -2.37
C LEU A 107 39.72 6.70 -2.90
N PRO A 108 39.42 7.99 -3.17
CA PRO A 108 40.47 8.93 -3.50
C PRO A 108 41.42 9.04 -2.31
N ALA A 109 42.72 9.19 -2.57
CA ALA A 109 43.69 9.52 -1.53
C ALA A 109 43.20 10.80 -0.84
N ARG A 110 42.96 10.75 0.48
CA ARG A 110 42.47 11.90 1.24
C ARG A 110 43.50 13.02 1.16
N TYR A 111 43.29 14.00 0.28
CA TYR A 111 43.95 15.29 0.37
C TYR A 111 43.24 16.11 1.44
N THR A 112 43.73 16.03 2.68
CA THR A 112 43.36 17.00 3.71
C THR A 112 44.23 18.23 3.53
N SER A 113 43.88 19.10 2.58
CA SER A 113 44.46 20.43 2.56
C SER A 113 43.83 21.24 3.70
N HIS A 114 44.68 21.86 4.53
CA HIS A 114 44.24 22.78 5.59
C HIS A 114 43.95 24.20 5.05
N ASN A 115 44.04 24.39 3.74
CA ASN A 115 43.86 25.67 3.07
C ASN A 115 42.37 25.92 2.84
N LYS A 116 41.88 27.07 3.31
CA LYS A 116 40.46 27.47 3.21
C LYS A 116 40.05 27.90 1.79
N ASP A 117 41.02 28.08 0.88
CA ASP A 117 40.82 28.59 -0.47
C ASP A 117 40.74 27.50 -1.55
N ASP A 118 40.80 26.23 -1.16
CA ASP A 118 40.63 25.15 -2.12
C ASP A 118 39.17 25.06 -2.59
N PRO A 119 38.91 24.91 -3.90
CA PRO A 119 37.55 24.75 -4.40
C PRO A 119 36.90 23.51 -3.78
N PRO A 120 35.59 23.57 -3.46
CA PRO A 120 34.89 22.42 -2.91
C PRO A 120 35.06 21.22 -3.85
N GLN A 121 35.61 20.13 -3.34
CA GLN A 121 35.75 18.89 -4.10
C GLN A 121 34.35 18.44 -4.55
N VAL A 122 34.11 18.45 -5.85
CA VAL A 122 32.92 17.85 -6.44
C VAL A 122 33.11 16.34 -6.31
N GLU A 123 32.44 15.72 -5.33
CA GLU A 123 32.43 14.26 -5.18
C GLU A 123 31.78 13.65 -6.43
N ASP A 124 32.51 12.80 -7.16
CA ASP A 124 31.93 11.99 -8.24
C ASP A 124 31.06 10.89 -7.63
N ASN A 125 29.75 11.00 -7.85
CA ASN A 125 28.74 10.08 -7.32
C ASN A 125 28.41 8.95 -8.30
N SER A 126 29.10 8.84 -9.44
CA SER A 126 28.82 7.87 -10.50
C SER A 126 28.92 6.40 -10.04
N GLY A 127 29.84 6.11 -9.12
CA GLY A 127 30.05 4.77 -8.55
C GLY A 127 29.15 4.45 -7.35
N TRP A 128 28.29 5.36 -6.93
CA TRP A 128 27.54 5.18 -5.69
C TRP A 128 26.45 4.11 -5.84
N TYR A 129 26.21 3.35 -4.77
CA TYR A 129 25.06 2.45 -4.66
C TYR A 129 23.77 3.22 -4.95
N ARG A 130 23.07 2.78 -5.99
CA ARG A 130 21.79 3.32 -6.40
C ARG A 130 20.70 2.27 -6.22
N ARG A 131 19.81 2.52 -5.27
CA ARG A 131 18.65 1.67 -5.04
C ARG A 131 17.63 1.86 -6.16
N ILE A 132 17.26 0.78 -6.83
CA ILE A 132 16.19 0.76 -7.83
C ILE A 132 15.02 -0.01 -7.24
N GLU A 133 13.93 0.69 -6.93
CA GLU A 133 12.72 0.08 -6.38
C GLU A 133 11.76 -0.34 -7.50
N ASN A 134 11.88 -1.58 -7.98
CA ASN A 134 10.86 -2.18 -8.87
C ASN A 134 9.63 -2.67 -8.09
N ASN A 135 9.23 -1.93 -7.06
CA ASN A 135 8.15 -2.30 -6.15
C ASN A 135 6.81 -1.70 -6.60
N GLY A 136 6.47 -1.97 -7.87
CA GLY A 136 5.19 -1.63 -8.45
C GLY A 136 4.05 -2.46 -7.84
N TRP A 137 2.82 -2.03 -8.10
CA TRP A 137 1.65 -2.84 -7.82
C TRP A 137 1.48 -3.90 -8.90
N ARG A 138 1.20 -5.14 -8.50
CA ARG A 138 1.17 -6.30 -9.40
C ARG A 138 -0.27 -6.74 -9.68
N PRO A 139 -0.66 -7.05 -10.91
CA PRO A 139 -2.01 -7.55 -11.21
C PRO A 139 -2.22 -8.94 -10.60
N VAL A 140 -3.44 -9.20 -10.13
CA VAL A 140 -3.91 -10.55 -9.75
C VAL A 140 -4.37 -11.24 -11.03
N SER A 141 -3.44 -11.80 -11.81
CA SER A 141 -3.75 -12.48 -13.08
C SER A 141 -4.03 -13.96 -12.86
N HIS A 142 -4.96 -14.57 -13.61
CA HIS A 142 -5.16 -16.03 -13.56
C HIS A 142 -4.01 -16.82 -14.21
N ARG A 143 -3.13 -16.12 -14.95
CA ARG A 143 -2.04 -16.68 -15.75
C ARG A 143 -0.69 -16.42 -15.07
N PHE A 144 -0.51 -16.93 -13.86
CA PHE A 144 0.73 -16.77 -13.06
C PHE A 144 2.02 -17.26 -13.74
N TRP A 145 1.91 -18.00 -14.84
CA TRP A 145 3.02 -18.64 -15.56
C TRP A 145 3.38 -17.97 -16.90
N ILE A 146 2.57 -17.02 -17.37
CA ILE A 146 2.84 -16.31 -18.63
C ILE A 146 3.51 -14.99 -18.26
N PRO A 147 4.77 -14.76 -18.66
CA PRO A 147 5.40 -13.45 -18.51
C PRO A 147 4.66 -12.48 -19.45
N THR A 148 3.61 -11.83 -18.96
CA THR A 148 3.04 -10.69 -19.68
C THR A 148 3.99 -9.52 -19.45
N GLU A 149 4.88 -9.28 -20.41
CA GLU A 149 5.97 -8.30 -20.33
C GLU A 149 5.53 -6.85 -20.08
N ASN A 150 4.22 -6.52 -20.05
CA ASN A 150 3.74 -5.14 -20.11
C ASN A 150 2.57 -4.77 -19.17
N GLU A 151 2.26 -5.57 -18.14
CA GLU A 151 1.08 -5.34 -17.28
C GLU A 151 1.41 -4.99 -15.82
N VAL A 152 2.65 -4.59 -15.54
CA VAL A 152 2.89 -3.81 -14.33
C VAL A 152 2.30 -2.45 -14.60
N LEU A 153 1.35 -2.01 -13.78
CA LEU A 153 0.85 -0.65 -13.82
C LEU A 153 1.98 0.23 -13.24
N GLU A 154 2.98 0.46 -14.10
CA GLU A 154 4.23 1.11 -13.79
C GLU A 154 3.92 2.52 -13.29
N SER A 155 4.29 2.78 -12.05
CA SER A 155 4.66 4.13 -11.71
C SER A 155 5.95 4.43 -12.48
N THR A 156 5.84 5.03 -13.66
CA THR A 156 6.98 5.50 -14.47
C THR A 156 7.85 6.55 -13.77
N LYS A 157 7.49 6.93 -12.54
CA LYS A 157 8.27 7.81 -11.68
C LYS A 157 9.25 6.95 -10.89
N GLU A 158 10.52 7.02 -11.28
CA GLU A 158 11.61 6.57 -10.43
C GLU A 158 11.48 7.25 -9.07
N SER A 159 11.33 6.46 -8.00
CA SER A 159 11.33 7.01 -6.66
C SER A 159 12.76 7.33 -6.28
N GLU A 160 13.12 8.61 -6.30
CA GLU A 160 14.42 9.06 -5.82
C GLU A 160 14.60 8.70 -4.34
N PHE A 161 15.61 7.88 -4.06
CA PHE A 161 15.96 7.47 -2.70
C PHE A 161 17.22 8.24 -2.25
N HIS A 162 17.05 9.13 -1.28
CA HIS A 162 18.18 9.83 -0.67
C HIS A 162 18.80 8.99 0.46
N PHE A 163 20.13 8.87 0.53
CA PHE A 163 20.82 8.09 1.56
C PHE A 163 20.48 8.55 2.99
N SER A 164 20.58 9.87 3.25
CA SER A 164 20.26 10.45 4.56
C SER A 164 18.80 10.24 4.98
N LYS A 165 18.61 9.58 6.13
CA LYS A 165 17.29 9.35 6.75
C LYS A 165 16.57 10.65 7.10
N LEU A 166 17.32 11.65 7.57
CA LEU A 166 16.76 12.95 7.96
C LEU A 166 16.14 13.65 6.74
N LYS A 167 16.87 13.69 5.62
CA LYS A 167 16.38 14.31 4.38
C LYS A 167 15.16 13.56 3.83
N ARG A 168 15.17 12.22 3.86
CA ARG A 168 13.98 11.43 3.50
C ARG A 168 12.77 11.75 4.37
N LYS A 169 12.95 11.94 5.68
CA LYS A 169 11.87 12.32 6.59
C LYS A 169 11.30 13.71 6.23
N GLN A 170 12.17 14.68 6.00
CA GLN A 170 11.77 16.03 5.56
C GLN A 170 11.06 16.00 4.20
N ASP A 171 11.54 15.22 3.23
CA ASP A 171 10.91 15.10 1.91
C ASP A 171 9.53 14.43 2.00
N MET A 172 9.36 13.45 2.89
CA MET A 172 8.06 12.84 3.18
C MET A 172 7.09 13.84 3.82
N GLU A 173 7.54 14.64 4.78
CA GLU A 173 6.74 15.69 5.43
C GLU A 173 6.32 16.75 4.41
N LYS A 174 7.23 17.23 3.57
CA LYS A 174 6.92 18.13 2.45
C LYS A 174 5.86 17.55 1.50
N LYS A 175 6.00 16.28 1.12
CA LYS A 175 5.02 15.57 0.28
C LYS A 175 3.65 15.45 0.96
N ARG A 176 3.61 15.26 2.28
CA ARG A 176 2.34 15.25 3.05
C ARG A 176 1.68 16.62 3.04
N LYS A 177 2.45 17.67 3.33
CA LYS A 177 1.99 19.07 3.28
C LYS A 177 1.39 19.42 1.92
N ILE A 178 2.09 19.10 0.83
CA ILE A 178 1.61 19.34 -0.55
C ILE A 178 0.25 18.67 -0.78
N LYS A 179 0.11 17.39 -0.38
CA LYS A 179 -1.15 16.65 -0.54
C LYS A 179 -2.30 17.23 0.28
N LYS A 180 -2.03 17.66 1.52
CA LYS A 180 -3.02 18.33 2.37
C LYS A 180 -3.52 19.62 1.72
N ILE A 181 -2.61 20.42 1.16
CA ILE A 181 -2.93 21.65 0.44
C ILE A 181 -3.74 21.36 -0.83
N GLU A 182 -3.31 20.40 -1.65
CA GLU A 182 -4.05 19.99 -2.86
C GLU A 182 -5.47 19.53 -2.52
N TRP A 183 -5.61 18.75 -1.45
CA TRP A 183 -6.91 18.28 -0.98
C TRP A 183 -7.80 19.43 -0.49
N MET A 184 -7.26 20.35 0.32
CA MET A 184 -7.98 21.57 0.73
C MET A 184 -8.43 22.38 -0.49
N ARG A 185 -7.54 22.58 -1.46
CA ARG A 185 -7.81 23.32 -2.69
C ARG A 185 -8.93 22.67 -3.48
N GLN A 186 -8.89 21.34 -3.65
CA GLN A 186 -9.96 20.59 -4.30
C GLN A 186 -11.30 20.79 -3.60
N MET A 187 -11.34 20.64 -2.27
CA MET A 187 -12.58 20.82 -1.51
C MET A 187 -13.13 22.24 -1.61
N TYR A 188 -12.25 23.25 -1.72
CA TYR A 188 -12.64 24.65 -1.89
C TYR A 188 -13.31 24.92 -3.22
N TYR A 189 -12.69 24.52 -4.32
CA TYR A 189 -13.27 24.76 -5.64
C TYR A 189 -14.47 23.86 -5.96
N LEU A 190 -14.53 22.66 -5.39
CA LEU A 190 -15.67 21.76 -5.54
C LEU A 190 -16.88 22.17 -4.69
N GLY A 191 -16.71 23.10 -3.74
CA GLY A 191 -17.79 23.58 -2.87
C GLY A 191 -18.14 22.59 -1.75
N ASN A 192 -17.26 21.65 -1.44
CA ASN A 192 -17.49 20.57 -0.47
C ASN A 192 -16.90 20.85 0.92
N LEU A 193 -16.39 22.05 1.20
CA LEU A 193 -15.96 22.42 2.55
C LEU A 193 -17.17 22.79 3.40
N GLU A 194 -17.51 21.92 4.34
CA GLU A 194 -18.51 22.14 5.37
C GLU A 194 -17.84 22.44 6.71
N ALA A 195 -17.76 23.72 7.07
CA ALA A 195 -17.23 24.11 8.36
C ALA A 195 -18.06 23.53 9.51
N LYS A 196 -17.40 23.03 10.55
CA LYS A 196 -18.03 22.37 11.71
C LYS A 196 -18.96 23.29 12.52
N ALA A 197 -18.82 24.61 12.36
CA ALA A 197 -19.52 25.59 13.16
C ALA A 197 -20.94 25.83 12.63
N THR A 198 -21.93 25.87 13.53
CA THR A 198 -23.32 26.22 13.20
C THR A 198 -23.56 27.74 13.18
N HIS A 199 -22.65 28.53 13.75
CA HIS A 199 -22.79 29.97 13.89
C HIS A 199 -22.30 30.73 12.63
N HIS A 200 -23.14 31.63 12.11
CA HIS A 200 -22.91 32.34 10.84
C HIS A 200 -21.63 33.21 10.84
N GLU A 201 -21.29 33.84 11.95
CA GLU A 201 -20.08 34.68 12.04
C GLU A 201 -18.81 33.82 12.00
N THR A 202 -18.83 32.66 12.66
CA THR A 202 -17.71 31.72 12.69
C THR A 202 -17.52 31.07 11.32
N LEU A 203 -18.61 30.77 10.61
CA LEU A 203 -18.58 30.35 9.21
C LEU A 203 -17.91 31.39 8.31
N GLY A 204 -18.25 32.67 8.48
CA GLY A 204 -17.65 33.77 7.73
C GLY A 204 -16.13 33.91 7.98
N LEU A 205 -15.70 33.75 9.23
CA LEU A 205 -14.29 33.77 9.61
C LEU A 205 -13.51 32.59 9.01
N ILE A 206 -14.06 31.38 9.10
CA ILE A 206 -13.43 30.16 8.56
C ILE A 206 -13.32 30.26 7.03
N HIS A 207 -14.36 30.73 6.34
CA HIS A 207 -14.32 30.93 4.89
C HIS A 207 -13.30 31.99 4.48
N ARG A 208 -13.20 33.11 5.22
CA ARG A 208 -12.21 34.16 4.98
C ARG A 208 -10.78 33.66 5.21
N ALA A 209 -10.55 32.91 6.29
CA ALA A 209 -9.25 32.31 6.59
C ALA A 209 -8.82 31.32 5.51
N THR A 210 -9.72 30.42 5.10
CA THR A 210 -9.49 29.44 4.02
C THR A 210 -9.16 30.12 2.70
N LYS A 211 -9.94 31.15 2.33
CA LYS A 211 -9.71 31.93 1.12
C LYS A 211 -8.37 32.68 1.16
N GLY A 212 -8.02 33.26 2.32
CA GLY A 212 -6.73 33.91 2.54
C GLY A 212 -5.56 32.94 2.37
N LEU A 213 -5.66 31.76 2.98
CA LEU A 213 -4.64 30.71 2.90
C LEU A 213 -4.42 30.22 1.47
N ILE A 214 -5.51 29.94 0.73
CA ILE A 214 -5.43 29.52 -0.67
C ILE A 214 -4.75 30.60 -1.52
N ARG A 215 -5.10 31.88 -1.32
CA ARG A 215 -4.47 32.98 -2.04
C ARG A 215 -2.97 33.09 -1.74
N CYS A 216 -2.56 32.94 -0.49
CA CYS A 216 -1.13 32.91 -0.12
C CYS A 216 -0.37 31.77 -0.81
N ILE A 217 -1.01 30.61 -0.97
CA ILE A 217 -0.43 29.46 -1.67
C ILE A 217 -0.35 29.70 -3.18
N GLU A 218 -1.36 30.35 -3.77
CA GLU A 218 -1.37 30.68 -5.20
C GLU A 218 -0.35 31.77 -5.56
N ASP A 219 -0.23 32.80 -4.72
CA ASP A 219 0.67 33.94 -4.95
C ASP A 219 2.12 33.63 -4.55
N GLY A 220 2.33 32.85 -3.48
CA GLY A 220 3.65 32.60 -2.87
C GLY A 220 4.16 31.15 -2.93
N GLY A 221 3.40 30.23 -3.53
CA GLY A 221 3.74 28.80 -3.60
C GLY A 221 3.50 28.04 -2.29
N VAL A 222 3.81 26.73 -2.29
CA VAL A 222 3.55 25.84 -1.14
C VAL A 222 4.39 26.19 0.10
N ASP A 223 5.51 26.87 -0.07
CA ASP A 223 6.40 27.24 1.03
C ASP A 223 5.96 28.53 1.76
N SER A 224 4.99 29.28 1.22
CA SER A 224 4.49 30.52 1.84
C SER A 224 3.62 30.29 3.08
N VAL A 225 3.09 29.07 3.24
CA VAL A 225 2.17 28.70 4.32
C VAL A 225 2.78 27.59 5.15
N MET A 226 2.66 27.66 6.47
CA MET A 226 3.16 26.61 7.38
C MET A 226 2.18 25.44 7.48
N GLU A 227 2.69 24.23 7.72
CA GLU A 227 1.83 23.03 7.81
C GLU A 227 0.75 23.16 8.90
N TRP A 228 1.11 23.74 10.05
CA TRP A 228 0.17 23.91 11.16
C TRP A 228 -1.00 24.86 10.81
N GLU A 229 -0.79 25.86 9.95
CA GLU A 229 -1.85 26.77 9.49
C GLU A 229 -2.86 26.03 8.60
N VAL A 230 -2.35 25.14 7.74
CA VAL A 230 -3.17 24.25 6.91
C VAL A 230 -3.97 23.30 7.79
N ASP A 231 -3.31 22.69 8.78
CA ASP A 231 -3.94 21.73 9.70
C ASP A 231 -5.02 22.38 10.56
N GLU A 232 -4.79 23.61 11.03
CA GLU A 232 -5.77 24.37 11.78
C GLU A 232 -7.00 24.68 10.91
N VAL A 233 -6.81 25.22 9.71
CA VAL A 233 -7.92 25.50 8.79
C VAL A 233 -8.67 24.21 8.43
N LEU A 234 -7.97 23.09 8.17
CA LEU A 234 -8.62 21.80 7.92
C LEU A 234 -9.42 21.30 9.13
N ASN A 235 -8.91 21.48 10.34
CA ASN A 235 -9.60 21.05 11.56
C ASN A 235 -10.93 21.82 11.75
N TRP A 236 -10.95 23.11 11.44
CA TRP A 236 -12.15 23.96 11.54
C TRP A 236 -13.13 23.81 10.36
N THR A 237 -12.60 23.52 9.18
CA THR A 237 -13.39 23.46 7.93
C THR A 237 -13.98 22.10 7.60
N ASN A 238 -13.53 21.00 8.22
CA ASN A 238 -13.97 19.67 7.79
C ASN A 238 -14.52 18.82 8.93
N THR A 239 -15.70 18.22 8.70
CA THR A 239 -16.24 17.10 9.48
C THR A 239 -15.47 15.79 9.21
N LEU A 240 -14.80 15.66 8.06
CA LEU A 240 -13.88 14.55 7.75
C LEU A 240 -12.41 14.95 7.97
N ASN A 241 -11.75 14.28 8.91
CA ASN A 241 -10.31 14.42 9.14
C ASN A 241 -9.54 13.75 7.96
N PHE A 242 -8.65 14.51 7.29
CA PHE A 242 -7.83 13.97 6.18
C PHE A 242 -7.04 12.73 6.58
N ASP A 243 -6.40 12.79 7.74
CA ASP A 243 -5.55 11.71 8.23
C ASP A 243 -6.40 10.47 8.56
N GLU A 244 -7.60 10.68 9.11
CA GLU A 244 -8.57 9.62 9.36
C GLU A 244 -9.09 9.00 8.06
N TYR A 245 -9.45 9.83 7.07
CA TYR A 245 -9.86 9.37 5.75
C TYR A 245 -8.77 8.53 5.09
N ILE A 246 -7.53 9.02 5.09
CA ILE A 246 -6.38 8.29 4.53
C ILE A 246 -6.09 7.01 5.32
N ALA A 247 -6.24 7.01 6.65
CA ALA A 247 -6.07 5.83 7.48
C ALA A 247 -7.12 4.76 7.16
N ASN A 248 -8.41 5.13 7.13
CA ASN A 248 -9.50 4.24 6.77
C ASN A 248 -9.32 3.69 5.34
N TRP A 249 -8.97 4.57 4.39
CA TRP A 249 -8.68 4.18 3.00
C TRP A 249 -7.49 3.21 2.89
N LYS A 250 -6.48 3.35 3.75
CA LYS A 250 -5.35 2.43 3.85
C LYS A 250 -5.73 1.07 4.46
N GLU A 251 -6.82 1.01 5.21
CA GLU A 251 -7.27 -0.18 5.93
C GLU A 251 -8.25 -1.05 5.13
N THR A 252 -9.14 -0.44 4.34
CA THR A 252 -10.29 -1.13 3.70
C THR A 252 -9.88 -2.38 2.90
N ALA A 253 -8.84 -2.27 2.08
CA ALA A 253 -8.43 -3.31 1.14
C ALA A 253 -7.13 -4.02 1.55
N THR A 254 -6.93 -4.23 2.85
CA THR A 254 -5.65 -4.67 3.38
C THR A 254 -5.82 -5.91 4.26
N SER A 255 -4.92 -6.89 4.13
CA SER A 255 -4.89 -8.10 4.95
C SER A 255 -4.50 -7.81 6.41
N ASN A 256 -4.65 -8.81 7.28
CA ASN A 256 -4.04 -8.74 8.61
C ASN A 256 -2.50 -8.70 8.50
N SER A 257 -1.83 -8.29 9.56
CA SER A 257 -0.37 -8.42 9.67
C SER A 257 0.00 -9.88 9.93
N SER A 258 1.03 -10.38 9.27
CA SER A 258 1.59 -11.72 9.55
C SER A 258 2.11 -11.84 10.98
N ALA A 259 2.45 -10.71 11.63
CA ALA A 259 2.87 -10.69 13.02
C ALA A 259 1.73 -11.00 14.01
N ASN A 260 0.47 -10.85 13.58
CA ASN A 260 -0.70 -11.17 14.39
C ASN A 260 -1.09 -12.65 14.27
N LEU A 261 -0.26 -13.47 13.63
CA LEU A 261 -0.45 -14.91 13.60
C LEU A 261 -0.32 -15.44 15.03
N LYS A 262 -1.45 -15.85 15.60
CA LYS A 262 -1.50 -16.69 16.80
C LYS A 262 -0.99 -18.06 16.40
N ASP A 263 0.33 -18.23 16.39
CA ASP A 263 0.90 -19.56 16.23
C ASP A 263 0.65 -20.31 17.54
N VAL A 264 -0.28 -21.26 17.51
CA VAL A 264 -0.63 -22.10 18.65
C VAL A 264 0.62 -22.77 19.24
N ARG A 265 1.65 -23.07 18.42
CA ARG A 265 2.93 -23.58 18.91
C ARG A 265 3.72 -22.52 19.67
N LEU A 266 3.78 -21.28 19.20
CA LEU A 266 4.44 -20.20 19.94
C LEU A 266 3.70 -19.87 21.23
N GLU A 267 2.36 -19.92 21.24
CA GLU A 267 1.58 -19.77 22.47
C GLU A 267 1.82 -20.93 23.45
N GLN A 268 1.94 -22.17 22.96
CA GLN A 268 2.31 -23.34 23.77
C GLN A 268 3.73 -23.22 24.31
N ILE A 269 4.70 -22.77 23.50
CA ILE A 269 6.07 -22.52 23.93
C ILE A 269 6.11 -21.40 24.97
N GLN A 270 5.44 -20.27 24.74
CA GLN A 270 5.33 -19.17 25.70
C GLN A 270 4.64 -19.60 27.00
N LYS A 271 3.58 -20.41 26.93
CA LYS A 271 2.94 -21.00 28.12
C LYS A 271 3.88 -21.96 28.84
N SER A 272 4.61 -22.81 28.12
CA SER A 272 5.59 -23.73 28.72
C SER A 272 6.75 -22.97 29.40
N LEU A 273 7.18 -21.85 28.83
CA LEU A 273 8.18 -20.98 29.42
C LEU A 273 7.65 -20.26 30.66
N TYR A 274 6.40 -19.77 30.63
CA TYR A 274 5.75 -19.20 31.80
C TYR A 274 5.52 -20.20 32.94
N VAL A 275 5.21 -21.45 32.61
CA VAL A 275 5.05 -22.55 33.58
C VAL A 275 6.41 -22.93 34.19
N ASN A 276 7.48 -22.96 33.40
CA ASN A 276 8.83 -23.30 33.90
C ASN A 276 9.47 -22.23 34.80
N TYR A 277 9.02 -20.98 34.75
CA TYR A 277 9.47 -19.91 35.66
C TYR A 277 8.51 -19.67 36.84
N GLY A 278 7.45 -20.47 36.95
CA GLY A 278 6.34 -20.25 37.87
C GLY A 278 6.02 -21.43 38.78
N ASP A 279 6.97 -22.31 39.11
CA ASP A 279 6.90 -23.14 40.32
C ASP A 279 8.29 -23.70 40.64
N GLY A 280 9.03 -22.98 41.48
CA GLY A 280 10.38 -23.35 41.89
C GLY A 280 10.36 -24.23 43.14
N SER A 281 9.96 -25.50 43.00
CA SER A 281 10.40 -26.56 43.92
C SER A 281 10.06 -27.94 43.38
N GLU A 282 10.99 -28.57 42.64
CA GLU A 282 11.35 -30.00 42.79
C GLU A 282 12.53 -30.37 41.86
N PRO A 283 13.47 -31.22 42.30
CA PRO A 283 14.68 -31.55 41.54
C PRO A 283 14.39 -32.57 40.41
N PRO A 284 15.20 -32.58 39.34
CA PRO A 284 14.92 -33.41 38.17
C PRO A 284 15.18 -34.89 38.47
N THR A 285 14.14 -35.71 38.37
CA THR A 285 14.28 -37.17 38.37
C THR A 285 14.48 -37.64 36.92
N GLN A 286 15.55 -38.39 36.70
CA GLN A 286 15.92 -38.99 35.41
C GLN A 286 14.77 -39.83 34.82
N GLY A 287 14.46 -39.61 33.55
CA GLY A 287 13.64 -40.50 32.72
C GLY A 287 14.48 -41.10 31.59
N PRO A 288 14.21 -42.35 31.16
CA PRO A 288 15.14 -43.15 30.38
C PRO A 288 15.14 -42.79 28.89
N TYR A 289 16.30 -43.05 28.27
CA TYR A 289 16.46 -43.18 26.83
C TYR A 289 15.47 -44.21 26.27
N GLU A 290 14.64 -43.82 25.30
CA GLU A 290 14.25 -44.69 24.20
C GLU A 290 14.28 -43.92 22.87
N ASP A 291 15.04 -44.52 21.97
CA ASP A 291 15.29 -44.19 20.58
C ASP A 291 14.15 -44.84 19.79
N ASP A 292 13.38 -44.10 19.00
CA ASP A 292 12.53 -44.69 17.95
C ASP A 292 12.10 -43.65 16.88
N TYR A 293 12.74 -43.82 15.73
CA TYR A 293 12.27 -43.70 14.34
C TYR A 293 11.53 -42.45 13.81
N TYR A 294 12.12 -41.94 12.72
CA TYR A 294 11.48 -41.24 11.61
C TYR A 294 10.12 -41.86 11.23
N GLU A 295 9.04 -41.09 11.27
CA GLU A 295 7.89 -41.33 10.38
C GLU A 295 7.41 -40.03 9.71
N ASN A 296 7.72 -39.95 8.42
CA ASN A 296 7.18 -38.99 7.47
C ASN A 296 5.68 -39.24 7.26
N THR A 297 4.80 -38.38 7.78
CA THR A 297 3.37 -38.45 7.45
C THR A 297 3.09 -37.75 6.11
N TYR A 298 3.32 -38.47 4.99
CA TYR A 298 2.62 -38.23 3.74
C TYR A 298 1.20 -38.80 3.86
N ILE A 299 0.20 -37.93 3.94
CA ILE A 299 -1.21 -38.35 3.91
C ILE A 299 -1.56 -38.78 2.47
N ARG A 300 -1.54 -40.09 2.24
CA ARG A 300 -2.06 -40.75 1.02
C ARG A 300 -3.59 -40.71 1.05
N ARG A 301 -4.22 -39.91 0.17
CA ARG A 301 -5.66 -39.97 -0.07
C ARG A 301 -6.03 -41.32 -0.69
N GLN A 302 -6.97 -42.03 -0.09
CA GLN A 302 -7.51 -43.29 -0.60
C GLN A 302 -8.38 -43.02 -1.84
N PHE A 303 -8.00 -43.64 -2.96
CA PHE A 303 -8.87 -43.79 -4.13
C PHE A 303 -9.75 -45.03 -3.93
N THR A 304 -11.07 -44.87 -4.05
CA THR A 304 -12.02 -45.98 -4.17
C THR A 304 -11.95 -46.57 -5.59
N PRO A 305 -11.71 -47.88 -5.77
CA PRO A 305 -11.77 -48.52 -7.07
C PRO A 305 -13.21 -48.92 -7.41
N LEU A 306 -13.75 -48.42 -8.52
CA LEU A 306 -14.93 -48.99 -9.16
C LEU A 306 -14.47 -50.16 -10.02
N THR A 307 -14.88 -51.38 -9.63
CA THR A 307 -14.68 -52.60 -10.43
C THR A 307 -15.58 -52.59 -11.67
N PRO A 308 -15.08 -53.04 -12.84
CA PRO A 308 -15.89 -53.16 -14.05
C PRO A 308 -16.63 -54.50 -14.06
N THR A 309 -17.95 -54.47 -14.19
CA THR A 309 -18.75 -55.63 -14.59
C THR A 309 -19.24 -55.44 -16.01
N SER A 310 -18.88 -56.38 -16.88
CA SER A 310 -19.35 -56.62 -18.24
C SER A 310 -19.43 -58.16 -18.40
N PRO A 311 -20.16 -58.76 -19.36
CA PRO A 311 -21.19 -58.26 -20.28
C PRO A 311 -22.54 -59.01 -20.12
N TYR A 312 -23.63 -58.44 -20.66
CA TYR A 312 -24.62 -59.08 -21.56
C TYR A 312 -25.59 -58.02 -22.06
#